data_AF-A0A950XBT4-F1
#
_entry.id   AF-A0A950XBT4-F1
#
_cell.length_a   1.000
_cell.length_b   1.000
_cell.length_c   1.000
_cell.angle_alpha   90.00
_cell.angle_beta   90.00
_cell.angle_gamma   90.00
#
_symmetry.space_group_name_H-M   'P 1'
#
loop_
_entity.id
_entity.type
_entity.pdbx_description
1 polymer ?
#
loop_
_entity_poly.entity_id
_entity_poly.type
_entity_poly.pdbx_seq_one_letter_code
_entity_poly.pdbx_strand_id
1 'polypeptide(L)'
;MGTSFGRGGATTFPGDLVNSDVIVIEGSNMAECHPVAFRWVMQARERGATIIHVDPRFTRTSAVANIHVPIRAGSDIVFLGGIIHYILNNERYFREYVVNYTNAPAIITKDFKDTEELDGLFSGWNSKAGKYDLKTWMYEDVDPEPAGGE
;
A
#
# COMPACT_ATOMS: atom_id res chain seq x y z
N MET A 1 1.11 -7.98 -1.47
CA MET A 1 0.99 -8.79 -0.23
C MET A 1 2.17 -9.72 -0.01
N GLY A 2 2.48 -10.66 -0.92
CA GLY A 2 3.54 -11.66 -0.72
C GLY A 2 4.92 -11.09 -0.40
N THR A 3 5.37 -10.07 -1.14
CA THR A 3 6.66 -9.40 -0.91
C THR A 3 6.70 -8.59 0.39
N SER A 4 5.59 -8.00 0.82
CA SER A 4 5.53 -7.15 2.02
C SER A 4 5.32 -7.93 3.32
N PHE A 5 4.54 -9.01 3.29
CA PHE A 5 4.08 -9.73 4.48
C PHE A 5 4.39 -11.23 4.46
N GLY A 6 5.10 -11.72 3.44
CA GLY A 6 5.45 -13.13 3.26
C GLY A 6 4.33 -14.02 2.72
N ARG A 7 3.08 -13.53 2.62
CA ARG A 7 1.92 -14.29 2.08
C ARG A 7 1.05 -13.44 1.16
N GLY A 8 0.42 -14.09 0.17
CA GLY A 8 -0.43 -13.43 -0.83
C GLY A 8 -1.91 -13.29 -0.47
N GLY A 9 -2.37 -13.92 0.60
CA GLY A 9 -3.78 -13.90 1.03
C GLY A 9 -4.18 -12.58 1.71
N ALA A 10 -5.49 -12.38 1.91
CA ALA A 10 -6.01 -11.31 2.74
C ALA A 10 -5.51 -11.45 4.19
N THR A 11 -5.16 -10.34 4.84
CA THR A 11 -4.60 -10.33 6.20
C THR A 11 -5.65 -10.51 7.28
N THR A 12 -6.89 -10.10 7.02
CA THR A 12 -8.05 -10.25 7.90
C THR A 12 -9.23 -10.87 7.15
N PHE A 13 -10.36 -11.07 7.83
CA PHE A 13 -11.60 -11.59 7.26
C PHE A 13 -12.71 -10.52 7.31
N PRO A 14 -13.74 -10.57 6.44
CA PRO A 14 -14.72 -9.49 6.31
C PRO A 14 -15.44 -9.08 7.60
N GLY A 15 -15.68 -10.04 8.50
CA GLY A 15 -16.33 -9.75 9.79
C GLY A 15 -15.52 -8.83 10.70
N ASP A 16 -14.20 -8.80 10.54
CA ASP A 16 -13.31 -7.95 11.34
C ASP A 16 -13.41 -6.46 10.96
N LEU A 17 -13.96 -6.14 9.77
CA LEU A 17 -14.16 -4.75 9.34
C LEU A 17 -15.04 -3.95 10.30
N VAL A 18 -15.91 -4.62 11.08
CA VAL A 18 -16.75 -3.98 12.09
C VAL A 18 -15.94 -3.26 13.19
N ASN A 19 -14.67 -3.62 13.36
CA ASN A 19 -13.77 -3.09 14.38
C ASN A 19 -12.93 -1.90 13.91
N SER A 20 -13.10 -1.46 12.66
CA SER A 20 -12.32 -0.35 12.09
C SER A 20 -12.86 1.02 12.49
N ASP A 21 -11.99 1.95 12.87
CA ASP A 21 -12.35 3.37 13.05
C ASP A 21 -12.41 4.14 11.70
N VAL A 22 -11.65 3.67 10.72
CA VAL A 22 -11.63 4.21 9.35
C VAL A 22 -11.55 3.04 8.38
N ILE A 23 -12.39 3.08 7.34
CA ILE A 23 -12.36 2.10 6.24
C ILE A 23 -12.13 2.85 4.95
N VAL A 24 -10.99 2.57 4.30
CA VAL A 24 -10.68 3.07 2.97
C VAL A 24 -11.02 1.98 1.95
N ILE A 25 -11.94 2.30 1.05
CA ILE A 25 -12.32 1.45 -0.07
C ILE A 25 -11.76 2.11 -1.33
N GLU A 26 -10.60 1.63 -1.77
CA GLU A 26 -9.88 2.11 -2.95
C GLU A 26 -9.70 0.96 -3.94
N GLY A 27 -9.95 1.20 -5.23
CA GLY A 27 -9.86 0.16 -6.26
C GLY A 27 -10.88 -0.98 -6.10
N SER A 28 -11.97 -0.77 -5.36
CA SER A 28 -13.02 -1.77 -5.11
C SER A 28 -14.40 -1.12 -5.04
N ASN A 29 -15.39 -1.74 -5.68
CA ASN A 29 -16.80 -1.35 -5.56
C ASN A 29 -17.55 -2.33 -4.65
N MET A 30 -17.21 -2.31 -3.36
CA MET A 30 -17.56 -3.37 -2.42
C MET A 30 -19.07 -3.57 -2.22
N ALA A 31 -19.89 -2.51 -2.27
CA ALA A 31 -21.34 -2.62 -2.15
C ALA A 31 -21.99 -3.43 -3.30
N GLU A 32 -21.33 -3.47 -4.47
CA GLU A 32 -21.81 -4.20 -5.65
C GLU A 32 -21.12 -5.54 -5.83
N CYS A 33 -19.79 -5.59 -5.63
CA CYS A 33 -18.99 -6.78 -5.87
C CYS A 33 -18.91 -7.72 -4.66
N HIS A 34 -19.12 -7.22 -3.44
CA HIS A 34 -19.06 -7.99 -2.19
C HIS A 34 -20.20 -7.61 -1.22
N PRO A 35 -21.47 -7.60 -1.67
CA PRO A 35 -22.60 -7.02 -0.92
C PRO A 35 -22.81 -7.67 0.45
N VAL A 36 -22.56 -8.99 0.57
CA VAL A 36 -22.68 -9.71 1.84
C VAL A 36 -21.61 -9.28 2.84
N ALA A 37 -20.39 -9.03 2.39
CA ALA A 37 -19.32 -8.52 3.24
C ALA A 37 -19.53 -7.04 3.60
N PHE A 38 -20.15 -6.27 2.71
CA PHE A 38 -20.39 -4.84 2.89
C PHE A 38 -21.28 -4.51 4.09
N ARG A 39 -22.06 -5.49 4.59
CA ARG A 39 -22.78 -5.35 5.87
C ARG A 39 -21.87 -4.93 7.03
N TRP A 40 -20.63 -5.42 7.05
CA TRP A 40 -19.69 -5.15 8.16
C TRP A 40 -19.13 -3.74 8.09
N VAL A 41 -18.95 -3.21 6.87
CA VAL A 41 -18.61 -1.80 6.64
C VAL A 41 -19.72 -0.89 7.15
N MET A 42 -20.98 -1.23 6.87
CA MET A 42 -22.13 -0.46 7.36
C MET A 42 -22.25 -0.50 8.88
N GLN A 43 -22.02 -1.66 9.51
CA GLN A 43 -22.00 -1.77 10.97
C GLN A 43 -20.85 -0.96 11.60
N ALA A 44 -19.66 -0.94 10.98
CA ALA A 44 -18.57 -0.08 11.43
C ALA A 44 -18.98 1.41 11.35
N ARG A 45 -19.60 1.82 10.24
CA ARG A 45 -20.10 3.18 10.06
C ARG A 45 -21.13 3.57 11.13
N GLU A 46 -22.07 2.69 11.45
CA GLU A 46 -23.06 2.90 12.52
C GLU A 46 -22.41 3.06 13.90
N ARG A 47 -21.25 2.43 14.12
CA ARG A 47 -20.42 2.60 15.34
C ARG A 47 -19.58 3.89 15.34
N GLY A 48 -19.60 4.66 14.25
CA GLY A 48 -18.86 5.92 14.12
C GLY A 48 -17.64 5.86 13.19
N ALA A 49 -17.40 4.74 12.50
CA ALA A 49 -16.28 4.65 11.57
C ALA A 49 -16.45 5.61 10.38
N THR A 50 -15.35 6.20 9.92
CA THR A 50 -15.34 7.00 8.69
C THR A 50 -15.10 6.11 7.48
N ILE A 51 -16.03 6.11 6.54
CA ILE A 51 -15.94 5.37 5.28
C ILE A 51 -15.48 6.30 4.17
N ILE A 52 -14.32 6.00 3.58
CA ILE A 52 -13.73 6.74 2.46
C ILE A 52 -13.78 5.85 1.22
N HIS A 53 -14.34 6.34 0.13
CA HIS A 53 -14.37 5.63 -1.16
C HIS A 53 -13.56 6.40 -2.20
N VAL A 54 -12.48 5.78 -2.69
CA VAL A 54 -11.57 6.33 -3.68
C VAL A 54 -11.81 5.58 -5.00
N ASP A 55 -12.56 6.21 -5.91
CA ASP A 55 -12.91 5.62 -7.21
C ASP A 55 -13.11 6.75 -8.25
N PRO A 56 -12.68 6.56 -9.51
CA PRO A 56 -12.95 7.52 -10.59
C PRO A 56 -14.43 7.79 -10.84
N ARG A 57 -15.32 6.90 -10.38
CA ARG A 57 -16.77 6.97 -10.57
C ARG A 57 -17.47 7.11 -9.22
N PHE A 58 -18.65 7.71 -9.26
CA PHE A 58 -19.59 7.64 -8.15
C PHE A 58 -20.46 6.38 -8.31
N THR A 59 -20.36 5.45 -7.36
CA THR A 59 -21.00 4.12 -7.39
C THR A 59 -21.98 3.93 -6.23
N ARG A 60 -22.61 2.74 -6.10
CA ARG A 60 -23.42 2.42 -4.91
C ARG A 60 -22.59 2.40 -3.62
N THR A 61 -21.30 2.09 -3.71
CA THR A 61 -20.38 2.21 -2.56
C THR A 61 -20.17 3.68 -2.19
N SER A 62 -20.01 4.56 -3.18
CA SER A 62 -19.84 6.02 -2.94
C SER A 62 -21.08 6.63 -2.29
N ALA A 63 -22.28 6.18 -2.69
CA ALA A 63 -23.55 6.68 -2.21
C ALA A 63 -23.77 6.54 -0.70
N VAL A 64 -23.01 5.66 -0.05
CA VAL A 64 -23.09 5.40 1.40
C VAL A 64 -21.78 5.69 2.15
N ALA A 65 -20.74 6.12 1.44
CA ALA A 65 -19.48 6.54 2.05
C ALA A 65 -19.63 7.93 2.70
N ASN A 66 -18.81 8.23 3.72
CA ASN A 66 -18.73 9.57 4.29
C ASN A 66 -17.99 10.52 3.36
N ILE A 67 -16.95 10.03 2.68
CA ILE A 67 -16.10 10.81 1.78
C ILE A 67 -15.97 10.03 0.47
N HIS A 68 -16.31 10.66 -0.65
CA HIS A 68 -15.92 10.18 -1.98
C HIS A 68 -14.75 11.02 -2.49
N VAL A 69 -13.67 10.34 -2.86
CA VAL A 69 -12.48 10.96 -3.45
C VAL A 69 -12.43 10.53 -4.93
N PRO A 70 -12.82 11.41 -5.87
CA PRO A 70 -12.68 11.11 -7.28
C PRO A 70 -11.20 11.16 -7.67
N ILE A 71 -10.71 10.11 -8.35
CA ILE A 71 -9.34 10.06 -8.88
C ILE A 71 -9.35 9.80 -10.39
N ARG A 72 -8.25 10.12 -11.08
CA ARG A 72 -8.06 9.64 -12.46
C ARG A 72 -7.65 8.17 -12.43
N ALA A 73 -8.21 7.35 -13.32
CA ALA A 73 -7.78 5.95 -13.46
C ALA A 73 -6.25 5.87 -13.69
N GLY A 74 -5.58 5.01 -12.91
CA GLY A 74 -4.13 4.82 -12.96
C GLY A 74 -3.32 5.95 -12.31
N SER A 75 -3.90 6.67 -11.34
CA SER A 75 -3.20 7.67 -10.53
C SER A 75 -3.07 7.28 -9.05
N ASP A 76 -3.46 6.06 -8.70
CA ASP A 76 -3.50 5.50 -7.35
C ASP A 76 -2.12 5.56 -6.66
N ILE A 77 -1.03 5.27 -7.39
CA ILE A 77 0.34 5.37 -6.85
C ILE A 77 0.67 6.80 -6.39
N VAL A 78 0.21 7.83 -7.12
CA VAL A 78 0.45 9.23 -6.74
C VAL A 78 -0.37 9.59 -5.51
N PHE A 79 -1.62 9.13 -5.44
CA PHE A 79 -2.48 9.34 -4.28
C PHE A 79 -1.90 8.70 -3.00
N LEU A 80 -1.54 7.42 -3.06
CA LEU A 80 -0.92 6.70 -1.96
C LEU A 80 0.47 7.26 -1.59
N GLY A 81 1.27 7.65 -2.59
CA GLY A 81 2.56 8.32 -2.38
C GLY A 81 2.40 9.64 -1.63
N GLY A 82 1.37 10.44 -1.96
CA GLY A 82 1.03 11.65 -1.22
C GLY A 82 0.64 11.40 0.23
N ILE A 83 -0.11 10.32 0.51
CA ILE A 83 -0.46 9.91 1.88
C ILE A 83 0.81 9.51 2.66
N ILE A 84 1.69 8.71 2.06
CA ILE A 84 2.97 8.31 2.68
C ILE A 84 3.80 9.55 3.01
N HIS A 85 3.96 10.47 2.04
CA HIS A 85 4.69 11.71 2.23
C HIS A 85 4.12 12.57 3.37
N TYR A 86 2.79 12.70 3.43
CA TYR A 86 2.11 13.42 4.52
C TYR A 86 2.35 12.75 5.88
N ILE A 87 2.25 11.42 5.96
CA ILE A 87 2.46 10.68 7.21
C ILE A 87 3.89 10.88 7.73
N LEU A 88 4.89 10.80 6.84
CA LEU A 88 6.30 10.94 7.21
C LEU A 88 6.64 12.37 7.65
N ASN A 89 6.23 13.37 6.87
CA ASN A 89 6.51 14.78 7.18
C ASN A 89 5.82 15.31 8.44
N ASN A 90 4.72 14.67 8.85
CA ASN A 90 3.95 15.07 10.02
C ASN A 90 4.08 14.09 11.20
N GLU A 91 5.05 13.16 11.13
CA GLU A 91 5.31 12.15 12.17
C GLU A 91 4.05 11.37 12.60
N ARG A 92 3.15 11.06 11.66
CA ARG A 92 1.86 10.39 11.92
C ARG A 92 1.95 8.86 11.84
N TYR A 93 3.15 8.29 11.96
CA TYR A 93 3.37 6.85 11.95
C TYR A 93 3.56 6.32 13.38
N PHE A 94 3.20 5.07 13.60
CA PHE A 94 3.42 4.43 14.90
C PHE A 94 4.88 3.99 15.02
N ARG A 95 5.72 4.87 15.59
CA ARG A 95 7.19 4.69 15.65
C ARG A 95 7.64 3.34 16.21
N GLU A 96 7.06 2.90 17.33
CA GLU A 96 7.43 1.62 17.95
C GLU A 96 7.16 0.45 17.01
N TYR A 97 5.99 0.44 16.36
CA TYR A 97 5.65 -0.59 15.39
C TYR A 97 6.59 -0.56 14.18
N VAL A 98 6.87 0.64 13.64
CA VAL A 98 7.77 0.82 12.49
C VAL A 98 9.17 0.27 12.80
N VAL A 99 9.73 0.60 13.96
CA VAL A 99 11.08 0.15 14.34
C VAL A 99 11.12 -1.37 14.57
N ASN A 100 10.11 -1.94 15.22
CA ASN A 100 10.17 -3.32 15.68
C ASN A 100 9.64 -4.36 14.67
N TYR A 101 8.73 -3.97 13.78
CA TYR A 101 7.98 -4.90 12.93
C TYR A 101 8.08 -4.60 11.42
N THR A 102 8.91 -3.64 11.04
CA THR A 102 9.23 -3.36 9.64
C THR A 102 10.73 -3.38 9.40
N ASN A 103 11.13 -3.34 8.15
CA ASN A 103 12.53 -3.24 7.75
C ASN A 103 13.08 -1.80 7.77
N ALA A 104 12.34 -0.82 8.30
CA ALA A 104 12.78 0.58 8.32
C ALA A 104 14.17 0.81 8.96
N PRO A 105 14.62 0.06 10.00
CA PRO A 105 15.97 0.21 10.54
C PRO A 105 17.08 -0.45 9.71
N ALA A 106 16.74 -1.23 8.67
CA ALA A 106 17.72 -1.95 7.88
C ALA A 106 18.56 -0.99 7.04
N ILE A 107 19.87 -1.24 6.98
CA ILE A 107 20.80 -0.47 6.17
C ILE A 107 20.88 -1.10 4.78
N ILE A 108 20.64 -0.30 3.75
CA ILE A 108 20.77 -0.70 2.34
C ILE A 108 22.20 -0.48 1.85
N THR A 109 22.59 -1.19 0.78
CA THR A 109 23.93 -0.99 0.20
C THR A 109 24.11 0.44 -0.33
N LYS A 110 25.36 0.90 -0.37
CA LYS A 110 25.73 2.21 -0.93
C LYS A 110 25.57 2.28 -2.45
N ASP A 111 25.37 1.14 -3.10
CA ASP A 111 25.16 1.05 -4.55
C ASP A 111 23.72 1.38 -4.95
N PHE A 112 22.79 1.40 -3.99
CA PHE A 112 21.42 1.82 -4.23
C PHE A 112 21.40 3.31 -4.60
N LYS A 113 20.70 3.62 -5.69
CA LYS A 113 20.32 4.97 -6.07
C LYS A 113 18.85 5.00 -6.40
N ASP A 114 18.16 6.00 -5.87
CA ASP A 114 16.74 6.17 -6.08
C ASP A 114 16.42 6.90 -7.39
N THR A 115 15.12 7.10 -7.58
CA THR A 115 14.55 7.77 -8.75
C THR A 115 14.81 9.27 -8.81
N GLU A 116 15.15 9.93 -7.70
CA GLU A 116 15.50 11.35 -7.69
C GLU A 116 16.91 11.56 -8.25
N GLU A 117 17.82 10.63 -7.96
CA GLU A 117 19.19 10.65 -8.48
C GLU A 117 19.31 10.25 -9.96
N LEU A 118 18.37 9.44 -10.47
CA LEU A 118 18.46 8.79 -11.77
C LEU A 118 17.25 9.06 -12.68
N ASP A 119 16.63 10.24 -12.55
CA ASP A 119 15.59 10.76 -13.44
C ASP A 119 14.43 9.78 -13.69
N GLY A 120 13.89 9.23 -12.59
CA GLY A 120 12.76 8.29 -12.63
C GLY A 120 13.15 6.81 -12.76
N LEU A 121 14.44 6.48 -12.79
CA LEU A 121 14.95 5.11 -12.79
C LEU A 121 15.63 4.78 -11.45
N PHE A 122 15.71 3.50 -11.08
CA PHE A 122 16.55 3.07 -9.95
C PHE A 122 17.95 2.64 -10.43
N SER A 123 18.88 2.44 -9.50
CA SER A 123 20.16 1.79 -9.80
C SER A 123 19.94 0.40 -10.42
N GLY A 124 20.84 -0.01 -11.32
CA GLY A 124 20.78 -1.30 -11.99
C GLY A 124 19.93 -1.37 -13.26
N TRP A 125 19.35 -0.25 -13.74
CA TRP A 125 18.60 -0.26 -15.00
C TRP A 125 19.46 -0.60 -16.21
N ASN A 126 19.05 -1.62 -16.97
CA ASN A 126 19.62 -1.96 -18.27
C ASN A 126 18.62 -1.62 -19.38
N SER A 127 18.86 -0.52 -20.10
CA SER A 127 17.97 -0.01 -21.16
C SER A 127 17.86 -0.94 -22.38
N LYS A 128 18.88 -1.76 -22.66
CA LYS A 128 18.84 -2.72 -23.77
C LYS A 128 18.00 -3.94 -23.44
N ALA A 129 18.07 -4.41 -22.19
CA ALA A 129 17.33 -5.57 -21.71
C ALA A 129 15.93 -5.23 -21.19
N GLY A 130 15.68 -3.95 -20.86
CA GLY A 130 14.43 -3.51 -20.22
C GLY A 130 14.25 -4.08 -18.82
N LYS A 131 15.34 -4.30 -18.07
CA LYS A 131 15.35 -4.98 -16.77
C LYS A 131 16.29 -4.29 -15.78
N TYR A 132 16.01 -4.46 -14.49
CA TYR A 132 16.87 -4.04 -13.39
C TYR A 132 17.77 -5.16 -12.89
N ASP A 133 19.01 -4.83 -12.54
CA ASP A 133 19.87 -5.64 -11.66
C ASP A 133 19.58 -5.30 -10.20
N LEU A 134 18.93 -6.23 -9.52
CA LEU A 134 18.44 -6.08 -8.14
C LEU A 134 19.56 -6.15 -7.10
N LYS A 135 20.79 -6.51 -7.48
CA LYS A 135 21.93 -6.56 -6.54
C LYS A 135 22.19 -5.22 -5.85
N THR A 136 21.88 -4.13 -6.55
CA THR A 136 22.02 -2.77 -6.01
C THR A 136 20.94 -2.41 -4.99
N TRP A 137 19.91 -3.26 -4.77
CA TRP A 137 18.77 -2.99 -3.88
C TRP A 137 18.81 -3.83 -2.59
N MET A 138 19.97 -4.44 -2.30
CA MET A 138 20.14 -5.35 -1.17
C MET A 138 20.39 -4.60 0.15
N TYR A 139 20.29 -5.33 1.26
CA TYR A 139 20.78 -4.85 2.56
C TYR A 139 22.31 -5.03 2.65
N GLU A 140 23.00 -4.17 3.40
CA GLU A 140 24.47 -4.11 3.48
C GLU A 140 25.10 -5.45 3.94
N ASP A 141 24.42 -6.20 4.81
CA ASP A 141 24.91 -7.46 5.40
C ASP A 141 24.23 -8.72 4.84
N VAL A 142 23.55 -8.63 3.69
CA VAL A 142 22.87 -9.79 3.08
C VAL A 142 23.58 -10.19 1.80
N ASP A 143 24.20 -11.38 1.81
CA ASP A 143 24.76 -11.96 0.59
C ASP A 143 23.64 -12.20 -0.43
N PRO A 144 23.83 -11.80 -1.70
CA PRO A 144 22.83 -11.95 -2.75
C PRO A 144 22.77 -13.41 -3.23
N GLU A 145 22.48 -14.35 -2.34
CA GLU A 145 22.02 -15.66 -2.79
C GLU A 145 20.58 -15.55 -3.31
N PRO A 146 20.28 -16.05 -4.52
CA PRO A 146 18.94 -16.02 -5.03
C PRO A 146 18.03 -16.87 -4.14
N ALA A 147 16.97 -16.25 -3.61
CA ALA A 147 15.85 -16.96 -3.01
C ALA A 147 15.05 -17.67 -4.12
N GLY A 148 15.60 -18.74 -4.66
CA GLY A 148 15.02 -19.55 -5.73
C GLY A 148 16.07 -20.50 -6.31
N GLY A 149 15.95 -21.78 -5.98
CA GLY A 149 16.68 -22.85 -6.67
C GLY A 149 16.31 -22.91 -8.16
N GLU A 150 17.18 -23.57 -8.93
CA GLU A 150 17.05 -23.86 -10.36
C GLU A 150 15.66 -24.37 -10.79
#